data_AF-A0A3N5SP81-F1
#
_entry.id   AF-A0A3N5SP81-F1
#
_cell.length_a   1.000
_cell.length_b   1.000
_cell.length_c   1.000
_cell.angle_alpha   90.00
_cell.angle_beta   90.00
_cell.angle_gamma   90.00
#
_symmetry.space_group_name_H-M   'P 1'
#
loop_
_entity.id
_entity.type
_entity.pdbx_description
1 polymer ?
#
loop_
_entity_poly.entity_id
_entity_poly.type
_entity_poly.pdbx_seq_one_letter_code
_entity_poly.pdbx_strand_id
1 'polypeptide(L)' 'HTFNALIEMGVVPVVNENDSVAVKEIRFGDNDTLSAHVANIVEAGLLIILSDVEGFYRELTDTSPRGNSSN' A
#
# COMPACT_ATOMS: atom_id res chain seq x y z
N HIS A 1 14.77 5.73 10.11
CA HIS A 1 15.86 5.04 10.86
C HIS A 1 15.53 3.58 11.19
N THR A 2 14.44 3.26 11.90
CA THR A 2 14.13 1.86 12.29
C THR A 2 13.94 0.92 11.10
N PHE A 3 13.15 1.31 10.10
CA PHE A 3 12.93 0.48 8.91
C PHE A 3 14.23 0.21 8.15
N ASN A 4 15.04 1.23 7.91
CA ASN A 4 16.32 1.08 7.21
C ASN A 4 17.25 0.14 7.95
N ALA A 5 17.33 0.24 9.28
CA ALA A 5 18.14 -0.68 10.07
C ALA A 5 17.66 -2.14 9.96
N LEU A 6 16.34 -2.38 9.98
CA LEU A 6 15.78 -3.72 9.78
C LEU A 6 16.15 -4.28 8.39
N ILE A 7 16.02 -3.46 7.35
CA ILE A 7 16.35 -3.82 5.97
C ILE A 7 17.86 -4.10 5.82
N GLU A 8 18.71 -3.26 6.39
CA GLU A 8 20.17 -3.43 6.41
C GLU A 8 20.62 -4.73 7.11
N MET A 9 19.85 -5.17 8.11
CA MET A 9 20.05 -6.47 8.79
C MET A 9 19.48 -7.66 8.01
N GLY A 10 18.87 -7.45 6.85
CA GLY A 10 18.22 -8.49 6.05
C GLY A 10 16.88 -8.99 6.62
N VAL A 11 16.28 -8.23 7.55
CA VAL A 11 14.96 -8.54 8.11
C VAL A 11 13.86 -8.04 7.17
N VAL A 12 12.77 -8.79 7.06
CA VAL A 12 11.56 -8.37 6.34
C VAL A 12 10.60 -7.71 7.34
N PRO A 13 10.44 -6.37 7.33
CA PRO A 13 9.53 -5.69 8.24
C PRO A 13 8.06 -5.96 7.84
N VAL A 14 7.24 -6.39 8.81
CA VAL A 14 5.80 -6.55 8.65
C VAL A 14 5.10 -5.43 9.41
N VAL A 15 4.35 -4.61 8.69
CA VAL A 15 3.67 -3.43 9.22
C VAL A 15 2.17 -3.60 9.10
N ASN A 16 1.44 -3.18 10.13
CA ASN A 16 0.00 -3.08 10.12
C ASN A 16 -0.42 -1.87 10.97
N GLU A 17 -1.65 -1.43 10.81
CA GLU A 17 -2.25 -0.48 11.74
C GLU A 17 -2.29 -1.06 13.18
N ASN A 18 -2.13 -0.17 14.16
CA ASN A 18 -2.32 -0.55 15.56
C ASN A 18 -3.80 -0.43 15.94
N ASP A 19 -4.52 -1.54 15.79
CA ASP A 19 -5.96 -1.64 16.04
C ASP A 19 -6.39 -1.28 17.47
N SER A 20 -5.46 -1.28 18.44
CA SER A 20 -5.73 -0.96 19.84
C SER A 20 -5.77 0.54 20.14
N VAL A 21 -5.24 1.37 19.23
CA VAL A 21 -5.16 2.84 19.38
C VAL A 21 -5.98 3.56 18.31
N ALA A 22 -6.19 2.93 17.15
CA ALA A 22 -6.97 3.50 16.05
C ALA A 22 -8.46 3.64 16.41
N VAL A 23 -8.98 4.86 16.30
CA VAL A 23 -10.39 5.21 16.58
C VAL A 23 -11.28 4.59 15.48
N LYS A 24 -12.30 3.84 15.89
CA LYS A 24 -13.04 2.84 15.07
C LYS A 24 -13.86 3.38 13.88
N GLU A 25 -13.89 4.68 13.62
CA GLU A 25 -14.97 5.26 12.83
C GLU A 25 -14.78 5.18 11.30
N ILE A 26 -13.56 4.98 10.77
CA ILE A 26 -13.33 4.80 9.33
C ILE A 26 -12.05 3.96 9.16
N ARG A 27 -12.14 2.69 8.72
CA ARG A 27 -10.98 1.77 8.53
C ARG A 27 -10.74 1.31 7.10
N PHE A 28 -11.52 1.82 6.14
CA PHE A 28 -11.35 1.47 4.73
C PHE A 28 -10.21 2.29 4.13
N GLY A 29 -9.14 1.63 3.69
CA GLY A 29 -8.00 2.28 3.01
C GLY A 29 -6.85 2.75 3.91
N ASP A 30 -6.88 2.44 5.21
CA ASP A 30 -5.82 2.86 6.13
C ASP A 30 -4.48 2.20 5.82
N ASN A 31 -4.49 0.91 5.47
CA ASN A 31 -3.28 0.20 5.09
C ASN A 31 -2.72 0.65 3.73
N ASP A 32 -3.55 1.21 2.83
CA ASP A 32 -3.07 1.81 1.59
C ASP A 32 -2.28 3.09 1.89
N THR A 33 -2.80 3.93 2.79
CA THR A 33 -2.12 5.15 3.24
C THR A 33 -0.86 4.83 4.06
N LEU A 34 -0.96 3.85 4.96
CA LEU A 34 0.16 3.39 5.78
C LEU A 34 1.29 2.82 4.90
N SER A 35 0.96 1.99 3.92
CA SER A 35 1.94 1.41 3.00
C SER A 35 2.59 2.47 2.12
N ALA A 36 1.85 3.48 1.65
CA ALA A 36 2.41 4.64 0.96
C ALA A 36 3.37 5.46 1.84
N HIS A 37 3.05 5.65 3.12
CA HIS A 37 3.94 6.30 4.07
C HIS A 37 5.21 5.49 4.33
N VAL A 38 5.09 4.18 4.55
CA VAL A 38 6.25 3.30 4.75
C VAL A 38 7.14 3.31 3.51
N ALA A 39 6.56 3.21 2.31
CA ALA A 39 7.29 3.28 1.05
C ALA A 39 8.09 4.59 0.91
N ASN A 40 7.51 5.72 1.32
CA ASN A 40 8.21 7.01 1.32
C ASN A 40 9.38 7.02 2.35
N ILE A 41 9.15 6.53 3.57
CA ILE A 41 10.16 6.50 4.65
C ILE A 41 11.39 5.65 4.26
N VAL A 42 11.18 4.56 3.53
CA VAL A 42 12.26 3.66 3.09
C VAL A 42 12.76 3.97 1.68
N GLU A 43 12.26 5.05 1.06
CA GLU A 43 12.58 5.45 -0.31
C GLU A 43 12.39 4.30 -1.32
N ALA A 44 11.29 3.56 -1.17
CA ALA A 44 10.98 2.43 -2.04
C ALA A 44 10.77 2.88 -3.49
N GLY A 45 11.40 2.18 -4.44
CA GLY A 45 11.20 2.42 -5.88
C GLY A 45 9.84 1.92 -6.41
N LEU A 46 9.14 1.06 -5.65
CA LEU A 46 7.85 0.50 -6.05
C LEU A 46 7.01 0.14 -4.82
N LEU A 47 5.73 0.50 -4.86
CA LEU A 47 4.70 0.00 -3.94
C LEU A 47 3.75 -0.90 -4.72
N ILE A 48 3.59 -2.14 -4.28
CA ILE A 48 2.66 -3.11 -4.87
C ILE A 48 1.48 -3.26 -3.90
N ILE A 49 0.30 -2.85 -4.35
CA ILE A 49 -0.96 -3.09 -3.62
C ILE A 49 -1.62 -4.31 -4.25
N LEU A 50 -1.77 -5.38 -3.46
CA LEU A 50 -2.50 -6.57 -3.86
C LEU A 50 -3.96 -6.39 -3.46
N SER A 51 -4.83 -6.33 -4.46
CA SER A 51 -6.27 -6.17 -4.28
C SER A 51 -7.03 -7.33 -4.92
N ASP A 52 -8.25 -7.55 -4.46
CA ASP A 52 -9.22 -8.46 -5.06
C ASP A 52 -9.88 -7.87 -6.32
N VAL A 53 -9.72 -6.57 -6.57
CA VAL A 53 -10.05 -5.95 -7.86
C VAL A 53 -8.91 -6.11 -8.86
N GLU A 54 -9.24 -6.36 -10.13
CA GLU A 54 -8.25 -6.63 -11.18
C GLU A 54 -7.35 -5.43 -11.52
N GLY A 55 -7.77 -4.22 -11.14
CA GLY A 55 -7.00 -3.00 -11.36
C GLY A 55 -7.87 -1.76 -11.28
N PHE A 56 -7.35 -0.66 -11.83
CA PHE A 56 -8.04 0.61 -11.86
C PHE A 56 -9.02 0.69 -13.04
N TYR A 57 -10.30 0.91 -12.75
CA TYR A 57 -11.36 1.17 -13.74
C TYR A 57 -11.66 2.66 -13.79
N ARG A 58 -11.86 3.22 -14.99
CA ARG A 58 -12.13 4.67 -15.11
C ARG A 58 -13.54 5.03 -14.65
N GLU A 59 -14.48 4.13 -14.90
CA GLU A 59 -15.91 4.29 -14.62
C GLU A 59 -16.47 2.96 -14.09
N LEU A 60 -17.52 3.02 -13.27
CA LEU A 60 -18.15 1.82 -12.69
C LEU A 60 -18.77 0.89 -13.74
N THR A 61 -19.05 1.41 -14.94
CA THR A 61 -19.60 0.67 -16.08
C THR A 61 -18.52 0.07 -16.97
N ASP A 62 -17.24 0.33 -16.66
CA ASP A 62 -16.12 -0.17 -17.46
C ASP A 62 -16.01 -1.69 -17.29
N THR A 63 -15.97 -2.41 -18.41
CA THR A 63 -15.98 -3.88 -18.41
C THR A 63 -14.58 -4.47 -18.34
N SER A 64 -13.54 -3.63 -18.31
CA SER A 64 -12.15 -4.08 -18.24
C SER A 64 -11.28 -3.02 -17.54
N PRO A 65 -10.33 -3.44 -16.68
CA PRO A 65 -9.43 -2.51 -16.02
C PRO A 65 -8.47 -1.89 -17.03
N ARG A 66 -8.00 -0.66 -16.77
CA ARG A 66 -6.95 -0.07 -17.59
C ARG A 66 -5.64 -0.81 -17.34
N GLY A 67 -5.21 -1.62 -18.31
CA GLY A 67 -3.81 -2.01 -18.41
C GLY A 67 -2.98 -0.79 -18.83
N ASN A 68 -1.73 -0.70 -18.39
CA ASN A 68 -0.78 0.30 -18.88
C ASN A 68 -0.59 0.11 -20.40
N SER A 69 -1.48 0.69 -21.23
CA SER A 69 -1.24 0.82 -22.66
C SER A 69 -0.30 2.00 -22.83
N SER A 70 0.94 1.66 -23.17
CA SER A 70 2.04 2.57 -23.47
C SER A 70 1.60 3.75 -24.34
N ASN A 71 2.02 4.95 -23.92
CA ASN A 71 2.54 5.94 -24.85
C ASN A 71 3.92 6.37 -24.32
#